data_AF-A0A8D9PAK2-F1
#
_entry.id   AF-A0A8D9PAK2-F1
#
_cell.length_a   1.000
_cell.length_b   1.000
_cell.length_c   1.000
_cell.angle_alpha   90.00
_cell.angle_beta   90.00
_cell.angle_gamma   90.00
#
_symmetry.space_group_name_H-M   'P 1'
#
loop_
_entity.id
_entity.type
_entity.pdbx_description
1 polymer ?
#
loop_
_entity_poly.entity_id
_entity_poly.type
_entity_poly.pdbx_seq_one_letter_code
_entity_poly.pdbx_strand_id
1 'polypeptide(L)'
;MGMRRGLILFITFIFLSCPCFAIKIGLQTNVNKTFIGASTKAQVINCDTNKLIFVMEKMKGYEMKPYRGVIAIKVNGQWNKMSASKIVIKPETGGFLSVKRKWYRGNFKIINDGMGLTVINDIPLEKYLRGVVPSEMPSSWEHEAHKAQAIAARSYAIANRGKRAKYGYDLKDTPEDQAYGGASAEKTNTNEAVEETSGIVLVCQGKIVPAYYSASAGGKTKTGGQVWSSDLPFLKSVPSFDDGIKKNGHGVGMSQYGANNLAKRGYNAYQILKYFYANTKFARVKGEY
;
A
#
# COMPACT_ATOMS: atom_id res chain seq x y z
N MET A 1 61.71 10.61 -29.52
CA MET A 1 61.33 10.57 -28.09
C MET A 1 59.80 10.69 -28.02
N GLY A 2 59.10 9.58 -27.80
CA GLY A 2 57.66 9.46 -28.04
C GLY A 2 56.79 10.02 -26.90
N MET A 3 55.80 10.82 -27.28
CA MET A 3 54.84 11.47 -26.38
C MET A 3 53.68 10.50 -26.07
N ARG A 4 53.59 9.98 -24.84
CA ARG A 4 52.49 9.12 -24.39
C ARG A 4 51.23 9.97 -24.17
N ARG A 5 50.17 9.71 -24.94
CA ARG A 5 48.81 10.21 -24.66
C ARG A 5 48.12 9.29 -23.65
N GLY A 6 47.85 9.80 -22.44
CA GLY A 6 47.05 9.12 -21.44
C GLY A 6 45.55 9.25 -21.75
N LEU A 7 44.86 8.11 -21.88
CA LEU A 7 43.41 8.04 -22.05
C LEU A 7 42.76 8.12 -20.65
N ILE A 8 42.09 9.22 -20.33
CA ILE A 8 41.31 9.35 -19.09
C ILE A 8 39.95 8.69 -19.33
N LEU A 9 39.71 7.57 -18.65
CA LEU A 9 38.45 6.85 -18.66
C LEU A 9 37.47 7.53 -17.68
N PHE A 10 36.48 8.25 -18.20
CA PHE A 10 35.36 8.74 -17.38
C PHE A 10 34.46 7.56 -17.00
N ILE A 11 34.57 7.09 -15.75
CA ILE A 11 33.61 6.13 -15.18
C ILE A 11 32.38 6.92 -14.75
N THR A 12 31.37 6.95 -15.61
CA THR A 12 30.06 7.49 -15.29
C THR A 12 29.35 6.49 -14.37
N PHE A 13 29.25 6.81 -13.07
CA PHE A 13 28.38 6.08 -12.16
C PHE A 13 26.92 6.34 -12.56
N ILE A 14 26.34 5.43 -13.36
CA ILE A 14 24.91 5.37 -13.56
C ILE A 14 24.32 4.82 -12.25
N PHE A 15 23.82 5.71 -11.39
CA PHE A 15 22.92 5.31 -10.31
C PHE A 15 21.62 4.80 -10.93
N LEU A 16 21.56 3.50 -11.21
CA LEU A 16 20.30 2.79 -11.41
C LEU A 16 19.54 2.88 -10.10
N SER A 17 18.53 3.74 -10.03
CA SER A 17 17.61 3.78 -8.90
C SER A 17 16.97 2.41 -8.76
N CYS A 18 17.41 1.66 -7.76
CA CYS A 18 16.82 0.37 -7.43
C CYS A 18 15.34 0.62 -7.10
N PRO A 19 14.38 -0.08 -7.71
CA PRO A 19 12.99 0.18 -7.42
C PRO A 19 12.70 -0.23 -5.97
N CYS A 20 12.59 0.78 -5.10
CA CYS A 20 11.73 0.65 -3.94
C CYS A 20 10.39 0.12 -4.46
N PHE A 21 9.87 -0.97 -3.91
CA PHE A 21 8.60 -1.54 -4.37
C PHE A 21 7.51 -0.50 -4.18
N ALA A 22 7.17 0.25 -5.22
CA ALA A 22 6.04 1.15 -5.21
C ALA A 22 4.76 0.33 -5.37
N ILE A 23 3.72 0.73 -4.65
CA ILE A 23 2.37 0.19 -4.77
C ILE A 23 1.39 1.32 -5.03
N LYS A 24 0.40 1.04 -5.87
CA LYS A 24 -0.65 2.00 -6.26
C LYS A 24 -1.95 1.64 -5.58
N ILE A 25 -2.45 2.51 -4.71
CA ILE A 25 -3.68 2.30 -3.97
C ILE A 25 -4.77 3.21 -4.50
N GLY A 26 -5.86 2.64 -5.02
CA GLY A 26 -7.05 3.39 -5.42
C GLY A 26 -7.78 3.92 -4.20
N LEU A 27 -7.77 5.24 -4.00
CA LEU A 27 -8.44 5.92 -2.87
C LEU A 27 -9.88 6.32 -3.21
N GLN A 28 -10.12 6.68 -4.49
CA GLN A 28 -11.42 7.02 -5.07
C GLN A 28 -11.46 6.53 -6.52
N THR A 29 -12.61 6.08 -7.00
CA THR A 29 -12.80 5.59 -8.38
C THR A 29 -14.08 6.19 -8.94
N ASN A 30 -14.03 6.66 -10.19
CA ASN A 30 -15.15 7.22 -10.95
C ASN A 30 -15.93 8.33 -10.22
N VAL A 31 -15.23 9.21 -9.48
CA VAL A 31 -15.88 10.33 -8.80
C VAL A 31 -16.01 11.53 -9.73
N ASN A 32 -17.15 12.21 -9.67
CA ASN A 32 -17.37 13.44 -10.45
C ASN A 32 -16.62 14.67 -9.89
N LYS A 33 -16.04 14.54 -8.69
CA LYS A 33 -15.32 15.60 -7.99
C LYS A 33 -14.42 15.00 -6.90
N THR A 34 -13.26 15.61 -6.68
CA THR A 34 -12.38 15.30 -5.54
C THR A 34 -11.81 16.58 -4.94
N PHE A 35 -11.32 16.49 -3.71
CA PHE A 35 -10.67 17.57 -2.99
C PHE A 35 -9.29 17.09 -2.54
N ILE A 36 -8.25 17.76 -3.04
CA ILE A 36 -6.87 17.41 -2.76
C ILE A 36 -6.19 18.55 -2.00
N GLY A 37 -5.54 18.24 -0.90
CA GLY A 37 -4.67 19.17 -0.17
C GLY A 37 -3.23 18.66 -0.12
N ALA A 38 -2.32 19.54 0.32
CA ALA A 38 -0.93 19.19 0.58
C ALA A 38 -0.47 19.87 1.87
N SER A 39 0.37 19.21 2.67
CA SER A 39 0.92 19.78 3.91
C SER A 39 2.06 20.78 3.63
N THR A 40 2.74 20.57 2.51
CA THR A 40 3.79 21.41 1.94
C THR A 40 3.34 21.94 0.58
N LYS A 41 4.18 22.71 -0.13
CA LYS A 41 3.87 22.99 -1.53
C LYS A 41 3.88 21.67 -2.31
N ALA A 42 3.03 21.56 -3.33
CA ALA A 42 3.00 20.38 -4.18
C ALA A 42 2.94 20.74 -5.66
N GLN A 43 3.80 20.10 -6.45
CA GLN A 43 3.83 20.26 -7.90
C GLN A 43 2.76 19.38 -8.54
N VAL A 44 1.95 19.97 -9.42
CA VAL A 44 1.01 19.26 -10.27
C VAL A 44 1.58 19.18 -11.67
N ILE A 45 1.86 17.96 -12.13
CA ILE A 45 2.62 17.69 -13.34
C ILE A 45 1.76 16.86 -14.29
N ASN A 46 1.78 17.20 -15.57
CA ASN A 46 1.16 16.41 -16.64
C ASN A 46 1.91 15.07 -16.81
N CYS A 47 1.23 13.93 -16.70
CA CYS A 47 1.89 12.63 -16.82
C CYS A 47 2.41 12.31 -18.22
N ASP A 48 1.79 12.85 -19.27
CA ASP A 48 2.13 12.52 -20.66
C ASP A 48 3.28 13.40 -21.19
N THR A 49 3.36 14.66 -20.74
CA THR A 49 4.38 15.63 -21.20
C THR A 49 5.46 15.93 -20.18
N ASN A 50 5.31 15.46 -18.93
CA ASN A 50 6.17 15.79 -17.79
C ASN A 50 6.31 17.30 -17.48
N LYS A 51 5.39 18.13 -18.01
CA LYS A 51 5.38 19.58 -17.76
C LYS A 51 4.67 19.92 -16.46
N LEU A 52 5.24 20.86 -15.69
CA LEU A 52 4.58 21.47 -14.55
C LEU A 52 3.35 22.26 -15.03
N ILE A 53 2.19 21.98 -14.45
CA ILE A 53 0.93 22.67 -14.75
C ILE A 53 0.64 23.74 -13.70
N PHE A 54 0.82 23.38 -12.42
CA PHE A 54 0.39 24.20 -11.29
C PHE A 54 1.20 23.85 -10.04
N VAL A 55 1.34 24.80 -9.13
CA VAL A 55 1.90 24.57 -7.79
C VAL A 55 0.80 24.81 -6.76
N MET A 56 0.45 23.77 -6.02
CA MET A 56 -0.47 23.86 -4.90
C MET A 56 0.23 24.52 -3.71
N GLU A 57 -0.46 25.46 -3.08
CA GLU A 57 -0.01 26.08 -1.84
C GLU A 57 -0.16 25.13 -0.66
N LYS A 58 0.78 25.23 0.29
CA LYS A 58 0.75 24.45 1.53
C LYS A 58 -0.53 24.72 2.31
N MET A 59 -1.10 23.67 2.89
CA MET A 59 -2.31 23.71 3.72
C MET A 59 -3.55 24.29 3.02
N LYS A 60 -3.54 24.37 1.68
CA LYS A 60 -4.69 24.80 0.88
C LYS A 60 -5.29 23.61 0.13
N GLY A 61 -6.62 23.47 0.23
CA GLY A 61 -7.37 22.46 -0.51
C GLY A 61 -7.78 22.95 -1.90
N TYR A 62 -7.70 22.06 -2.88
CA TYR A 62 -8.07 22.31 -4.26
C TYR A 62 -9.13 21.31 -4.70
N GLU A 63 -10.21 21.85 -5.25
CA GLU A 63 -11.27 21.05 -5.84
C GLU A 63 -10.94 20.71 -7.29
N MET A 64 -11.10 19.44 -7.67
CA MET A 64 -10.86 18.95 -9.02
C MET A 64 -12.06 18.17 -9.54
N LYS A 65 -12.33 18.26 -10.84
CA LYS A 65 -13.42 17.54 -11.52
C LYS A 65 -13.04 17.12 -12.95
N PRO A 66 -13.68 16.10 -13.53
CA PRO A 66 -13.51 15.80 -14.94
C PRO A 66 -14.17 16.91 -15.78
N TYR A 67 -13.54 17.28 -16.89
CA TYR A 67 -14.04 18.32 -17.78
C TYR A 67 -13.61 18.02 -19.22
N ARG A 68 -14.56 17.59 -20.07
CA ARG A 68 -14.35 17.36 -21.52
C ARG A 68 -13.05 16.58 -21.84
N GLY A 69 -12.85 15.43 -21.18
CA GLY A 69 -11.68 14.57 -21.38
C GLY A 69 -10.40 15.00 -20.65
N VAL A 70 -10.38 16.15 -19.99
CA VAL A 70 -9.25 16.62 -19.16
C VAL A 70 -9.67 16.82 -17.70
N ILE A 71 -8.73 17.16 -16.83
CA ILE A 71 -8.99 17.53 -15.44
C ILE A 71 -9.12 19.05 -15.36
N ALA A 72 -10.09 19.53 -14.61
CA ALA A 72 -10.22 20.93 -14.23
C ALA A 72 -9.97 21.10 -12.72
N ILE A 73 -9.34 22.20 -12.34
CA ILE A 73 -9.03 22.58 -10.95
C ILE A 73 -9.70 23.91 -10.63
N LYS A 74 -10.26 24.04 -9.41
CA LYS A 74 -10.84 25.30 -8.92
C LYS A 74 -9.78 26.13 -8.21
N VAL A 75 -9.50 27.32 -8.72
CA VAL A 75 -8.55 28.29 -8.15
C VAL A 75 -9.25 29.62 -8.01
N ASN A 76 -9.21 30.22 -6.81
CA ASN A 76 -9.85 31.51 -6.50
C ASN A 76 -11.32 31.58 -6.94
N GLY A 77 -12.07 30.50 -6.74
CA GLY A 77 -13.48 30.40 -7.12
C GLY A 77 -13.75 30.01 -8.58
N GLN A 78 -12.75 30.09 -9.46
CA GLN A 78 -12.90 29.86 -10.90
C GLN A 78 -12.34 28.50 -11.34
N TRP A 79 -12.97 27.91 -12.36
CA TRP A 79 -12.54 26.64 -12.95
C TRP A 79 -11.51 26.84 -14.04
N ASN A 80 -10.35 26.20 -13.88
CA ASN A 80 -9.25 26.25 -14.83
C ASN A 80 -8.99 24.84 -15.39
N LYS A 81 -8.84 24.73 -16.71
CA LYS A 81 -8.51 23.45 -17.37
C LYS A 81 -7.01 23.17 -17.21
N MET A 82 -6.66 21.94 -16.87
CA MET A 82 -5.25 21.53 -16.71
C MET A 82 -4.64 20.98 -18.01
N SER A 83 -5.44 20.86 -19.09
CA SER A 83 -5.03 20.29 -20.39
C SER A 83 -4.34 18.93 -20.27
N ALA A 84 -4.73 18.14 -19.27
CA ALA A 84 -4.20 16.83 -18.98
C ALA A 84 -5.34 15.91 -18.53
N SER A 85 -5.40 14.69 -19.06
CA SER A 85 -6.30 13.63 -18.56
C SER A 85 -5.65 12.86 -17.40
N LYS A 86 -4.32 12.92 -17.29
CA LYS A 86 -3.54 12.27 -16.23
C LYS A 86 -2.55 13.26 -15.61
N ILE A 87 -2.59 13.41 -14.30
CA ILE A 87 -1.66 14.25 -13.55
C ILE A 87 -1.03 13.48 -12.40
N VAL A 88 0.17 13.89 -12.02
CA VAL A 88 0.80 13.50 -10.75
C VAL A 88 0.96 14.73 -9.88
N ILE A 89 0.63 14.57 -8.60
CA ILE A 89 0.79 15.58 -7.56
C ILE A 89 1.92 15.08 -6.66
N LYS A 90 2.99 15.87 -6.58
CA LYS A 90 4.20 15.56 -5.81
C LYS A 90 4.40 16.61 -4.73
N PRO A 91 4.27 16.28 -3.43
CA PRO A 91 4.63 17.22 -2.37
C PRO A 91 6.16 17.39 -2.31
N GLU A 92 6.61 18.47 -1.67
CA GLU A 92 8.01 18.58 -1.26
C GLU A 92 8.43 17.38 -0.38
N THR A 93 9.73 17.07 -0.35
CA THR A 93 10.28 15.93 0.41
C THR A 93 9.79 15.93 1.86
N GLY A 94 9.25 14.79 2.31
CA GLY A 94 8.68 14.64 3.65
C GLY A 94 7.24 15.16 3.80
N GLY A 95 6.70 15.85 2.79
CA GLY A 95 5.32 16.33 2.78
C GLY A 95 4.28 15.23 2.56
N PHE A 96 3.05 15.57 2.90
CA PHE A 96 1.87 14.71 2.80
C PHE A 96 0.86 15.31 1.82
N LEU A 97 0.10 14.44 1.17
CA LEU A 97 -1.09 14.82 0.41
C LEU A 97 -2.34 14.39 1.15
N SER A 98 -3.45 15.10 0.96
CA SER A 98 -4.72 14.75 1.58
C SER A 98 -5.86 14.56 0.60
N VAL A 99 -6.71 13.59 0.91
CA VAL A 99 -7.99 13.32 0.28
C VAL A 99 -8.85 12.54 1.28
N LYS A 100 -10.18 12.56 1.17
CA LYS A 100 -11.08 11.85 2.13
C LYS A 100 -10.80 12.21 3.60
N ARG A 101 -10.38 13.46 3.88
CA ARG A 101 -10.02 13.96 5.22
C ARG A 101 -8.89 13.19 5.93
N LYS A 102 -8.03 12.51 5.17
CA LYS A 102 -6.85 11.79 5.67
C LYS A 102 -5.59 12.31 4.97
N TRP A 103 -4.46 12.20 5.65
CA TRP A 103 -3.13 12.47 5.11
C TRP A 103 -2.47 11.18 4.62
N TYR A 104 -1.72 11.27 3.53
CA TYR A 104 -1.05 10.16 2.87
C TYR A 104 0.38 10.56 2.52
N ARG A 105 1.30 9.60 2.62
CA ARG A 105 2.66 9.74 2.12
C ARG A 105 2.70 9.46 0.61
N GLY A 106 3.82 9.80 -0.01
CA GLY A 106 4.05 9.54 -1.44
C GLY A 106 3.33 10.55 -2.32
N ASN A 107 3.05 10.13 -3.55
CA ASN A 107 2.46 10.98 -4.57
C ASN A 107 1.00 10.60 -4.80
N PHE A 108 0.22 11.51 -5.37
CA PHE A 108 -1.08 11.17 -5.95
C PHE A 108 -1.00 11.17 -7.46
N LYS A 109 -1.56 10.15 -8.09
CA LYS A 109 -1.89 10.13 -9.51
C LYS A 109 -3.39 10.29 -9.65
N ILE A 110 -3.83 11.23 -10.49
CA ILE A 110 -5.25 11.44 -10.78
C ILE A 110 -5.46 11.19 -12.26
N ILE A 111 -6.42 10.33 -12.59
CA ILE A 111 -6.76 9.91 -13.94
C ILE A 111 -8.21 10.30 -14.21
N ASN A 112 -8.45 11.01 -15.30
CA ASN A 112 -9.75 11.13 -15.94
C ASN A 112 -9.82 10.15 -17.10
N ASP A 113 -10.68 9.14 -17.00
CA ASP A 113 -10.90 8.11 -18.03
C ASP A 113 -12.18 8.32 -18.84
N GLY A 114 -12.85 9.45 -18.65
CA GLY A 114 -14.14 9.77 -19.28
C GLY A 114 -15.35 9.35 -18.44
N MET A 115 -15.23 8.37 -17.54
CA MET A 115 -16.29 7.99 -16.59
C MET A 115 -16.24 8.82 -15.31
N GLY A 116 -15.05 9.26 -14.91
CA GLY A 116 -14.86 10.14 -13.76
C GLY A 116 -13.39 10.31 -13.41
N LEU A 117 -13.13 10.84 -12.21
CA LEU A 117 -11.79 10.88 -11.65
C LEU A 117 -11.51 9.63 -10.81
N THR A 118 -10.32 9.07 -11.01
CA THR A 118 -9.74 8.05 -10.14
C THR A 118 -8.52 8.65 -9.45
N VAL A 119 -8.51 8.64 -8.11
CA VAL A 119 -7.41 9.15 -7.28
C VAL A 119 -6.62 7.97 -6.74
N ILE A 120 -5.33 7.93 -7.05
CA ILE A 120 -4.42 6.82 -6.74
C ILE A 120 -3.30 7.35 -5.87
N ASN A 121 -3.01 6.70 -4.76
CA ASN A 121 -1.80 6.94 -3.98
C ASN A 121 -0.68 6.03 -4.49
N ASP A 122 0.38 6.65 -4.99
CA ASP A 122 1.61 5.99 -5.45
C ASP A 122 2.69 6.16 -4.37
N ILE A 123 3.04 5.06 -3.72
CA ILE A 123 3.75 5.08 -2.43
C ILE A 123 4.71 3.89 -2.30
N PRO A 124 5.90 4.06 -1.68
CA PRO A 124 6.74 2.95 -1.24
C PRO A 124 6.00 1.93 -0.36
N LEU A 125 6.21 0.64 -0.60
CA LEU A 125 5.49 -0.45 0.07
C LEU A 125 5.57 -0.38 1.60
N GLU A 126 6.74 -0.14 2.18
CA GLU A 126 6.85 -0.06 3.64
C GLU A 126 6.09 1.14 4.22
N LYS A 127 6.09 2.28 3.52
CA LYS A 127 5.31 3.46 3.92
C LYS A 127 3.81 3.21 3.78
N TYR A 128 3.39 2.39 2.82
CA TYR A 128 2.01 1.91 2.73
C TYR A 128 1.64 1.04 3.94
N LEU A 129 2.51 0.09 4.32
CA LEU A 129 2.27 -0.82 5.44
C LEU A 129 2.13 -0.10 6.79
N ARG A 130 2.84 1.01 6.99
CA ARG A 130 2.66 1.89 8.16
C ARG A 130 1.22 2.42 8.31
N GLY A 131 0.49 2.58 7.20
CA GLY A 131 -0.92 2.93 7.21
C GLY A 131 -1.87 1.73 7.25
N VAL A 132 -1.42 0.53 6.87
CA VAL A 132 -2.23 -0.70 6.85
C VAL A 132 -2.29 -1.35 8.22
N VAL A 133 -1.13 -1.66 8.82
CA VAL A 133 -1.06 -2.42 10.09
C VAL A 133 -1.94 -1.82 11.19
N PRO A 134 -1.87 -0.51 11.51
CA PRO A 134 -2.73 0.09 12.53
C PRO A 134 -4.20 0.27 12.10
N SER A 135 -4.50 0.17 10.80
CA SER A 135 -5.89 0.19 10.29
C SER A 135 -6.56 -1.19 10.34
N GLU A 136 -5.75 -2.25 10.39
CA GLU A 136 -6.17 -3.65 10.42
C GLU A 136 -6.20 -4.20 11.85
N MET A 137 -5.23 -3.80 12.68
CA MET A 137 -5.11 -4.27 14.06
C MET A 137 -5.01 -3.10 15.04
N PRO A 138 -5.69 -3.18 16.20
CA PRO A 138 -5.52 -2.19 17.25
C PRO A 138 -4.04 -2.05 17.64
N SER A 139 -3.56 -0.81 17.70
CA SER A 139 -2.18 -0.53 18.12
C SER A 139 -1.88 -0.95 19.56
N SER A 140 -2.87 -1.19 20.42
CA SER A 140 -2.64 -1.70 21.78
C SER A 140 -2.36 -3.21 21.87
N TRP A 141 -2.39 -3.93 20.74
CA TRP A 141 -2.13 -5.37 20.70
C TRP A 141 -0.64 -5.71 20.73
N GLU A 142 -0.34 -6.99 20.87
CA GLU A 142 1.04 -7.48 21.02
C GLU A 142 1.90 -7.17 19.77
N HIS A 143 3.15 -6.75 20.02
CA HIS A 143 4.10 -6.36 18.97
C HIS A 143 4.38 -7.49 17.97
N GLU A 144 4.50 -8.74 18.46
CA GLU A 144 4.70 -9.91 17.60
C GLU A 144 3.48 -10.20 16.70
N ALA A 145 2.28 -9.80 17.13
CA ALA A 145 1.08 -9.89 16.30
C ALA A 145 1.09 -8.79 15.21
N HIS A 146 1.54 -7.57 15.53
CA HIS A 146 1.74 -6.51 14.52
C HIS A 146 2.82 -6.89 13.49
N LYS A 147 3.92 -7.54 13.92
CA LYS A 147 4.94 -8.08 13.00
C LYS A 147 4.37 -9.16 12.08
N ALA A 148 3.57 -10.08 12.62
CA ALA A 148 2.89 -11.09 11.80
C ALA A 148 1.98 -10.43 10.75
N GLN A 149 1.21 -9.42 11.15
CA GLN A 149 0.36 -8.64 10.25
C GLN A 149 1.15 -7.87 9.20
N ALA A 150 2.29 -7.27 9.55
CA ALA A 150 3.15 -6.57 8.60
C ALA A 150 3.66 -7.52 7.50
N ILE A 151 4.16 -8.70 7.86
CA ILE A 151 4.63 -9.72 6.90
C ILE A 151 3.47 -10.24 6.03
N ALA A 152 2.32 -10.54 6.63
CA ALA A 152 1.15 -11.00 5.89
C ALA A 152 0.65 -9.92 4.90
N ALA A 153 0.49 -8.68 5.38
CA ALA A 153 0.07 -7.55 4.57
C ALA A 153 1.04 -7.26 3.42
N ARG A 154 2.37 -7.33 3.66
CA ARG A 154 3.39 -7.17 2.62
C ARG A 154 3.29 -8.25 1.55
N SER A 155 3.12 -9.50 1.98
CA SER A 155 3.00 -10.65 1.08
C SER A 155 1.75 -10.52 0.21
N TYR A 156 0.61 -10.18 0.82
CA TYR A 156 -0.64 -9.91 0.12
C TYR A 156 -0.50 -8.80 -0.91
N ALA A 157 0.12 -7.68 -0.52
CA ALA A 157 0.32 -6.52 -1.38
C ALA A 157 1.15 -6.83 -2.62
N ILE A 158 2.26 -7.55 -2.46
CA ILE A 158 3.12 -7.93 -3.58
C ILE A 158 2.45 -8.99 -4.46
N ALA A 159 1.84 -10.01 -3.87
CA ALA A 159 1.20 -11.10 -4.62
C ALA A 159 0.01 -10.62 -5.46
N ASN A 160 -0.69 -9.59 -5.01
CA ASN A 160 -1.85 -9.00 -5.71
C ASN A 160 -1.51 -7.73 -6.51
N ARG A 161 -0.22 -7.43 -6.72
CA ARG A 161 0.16 -6.29 -7.56
C ARG A 161 -0.36 -6.48 -8.98
N GLY A 162 -0.95 -5.43 -9.57
CA GLY A 162 -1.60 -5.50 -10.87
C GLY A 162 -3.00 -6.12 -10.87
N LYS A 163 -3.54 -6.59 -9.73
CA LYS A 163 -4.93 -7.13 -9.61
C LYS A 163 -5.98 -6.21 -10.23
N ARG A 164 -5.73 -4.90 -10.21
CA ARG A 164 -6.64 -3.86 -10.71
C ARG A 164 -6.01 -2.97 -11.79
N ALA A 165 -5.02 -3.49 -12.53
CA ALA A 165 -4.26 -2.73 -13.53
C ALA A 165 -5.15 -1.98 -14.54
N LYS A 166 -6.32 -2.53 -14.91
CA LYS A 166 -7.30 -1.88 -15.79
C LYS A 166 -7.82 -0.53 -15.27
N TYR A 167 -7.78 -0.28 -13.96
CA TYR A 167 -8.15 0.98 -13.33
C TYR A 167 -6.94 1.87 -12.99
N GLY A 168 -5.73 1.43 -13.33
CA GLY A 168 -4.49 2.16 -13.11
C GLY A 168 -3.85 2.00 -11.72
N TYR A 169 -4.42 1.16 -10.85
CA TYR A 169 -3.91 0.89 -9.50
C TYR A 169 -3.86 -0.61 -9.18
N ASP A 170 -3.23 -0.98 -8.07
CA ASP A 170 -3.02 -2.37 -7.65
C ASP A 170 -4.14 -2.84 -6.71
N LEU A 171 -4.37 -2.09 -5.62
CA LEU A 171 -5.30 -2.44 -4.54
C LEU A 171 -6.22 -1.26 -4.16
N LYS A 172 -7.33 -1.54 -3.48
CA LYS A 172 -8.19 -0.53 -2.85
C LYS A 172 -7.75 -0.24 -1.41
N ASP A 173 -8.18 0.91 -0.88
CA ASP A 173 -7.96 1.32 0.52
C ASP A 173 -9.01 0.78 1.51
N THR A 174 -9.81 -0.20 1.08
CA THR A 174 -10.92 -0.78 1.83
C THR A 174 -10.65 -2.25 2.18
N PRO A 175 -11.39 -2.85 3.14
CA PRO A 175 -11.27 -4.27 3.48
C PRO A 175 -11.52 -5.27 2.34
N GLU A 176 -11.95 -4.82 1.15
CA GLU A 176 -11.94 -5.65 -0.06
C GLU A 176 -10.53 -6.11 -0.45
N ASP A 177 -9.53 -5.27 -0.18
CA ASP A 177 -8.13 -5.59 -0.36
C ASP A 177 -7.40 -5.51 0.98
N GLN A 178 -7.17 -4.31 1.50
CA GLN A 178 -6.59 -4.08 2.84
C GLN A 178 -7.11 -2.74 3.36
N ALA A 179 -7.46 -2.66 4.65
CA ALA A 179 -7.78 -1.40 5.29
C ALA A 179 -6.54 -0.49 5.26
N TYR A 180 -6.64 0.67 4.60
CA TYR A 180 -5.52 1.60 4.49
C TYR A 180 -5.92 3.00 4.96
N GLY A 181 -5.33 3.42 6.08
CA GLY A 181 -5.63 4.70 6.72
C GLY A 181 -4.70 5.85 6.34
N GLY A 182 -3.73 5.62 5.45
CA GLY A 182 -2.70 6.60 5.11
C GLY A 182 -1.79 6.93 6.29
N ALA A 183 -1.09 8.06 6.18
CA ALA A 183 -0.24 8.60 7.23
C ALA A 183 -1.03 8.95 8.52
N SER A 184 -2.32 9.29 8.37
CA SER A 184 -3.19 9.61 9.50
C SER A 184 -3.43 8.44 10.47
N ALA A 185 -3.23 7.19 10.02
CA ALA A 185 -3.40 6.01 10.85
C ALA A 185 -2.10 5.54 11.52
N GLU A 186 -0.94 6.08 11.13
CA GLU A 186 0.35 5.63 11.63
C GLU A 186 0.45 5.73 13.16
N LYS A 187 1.07 4.72 13.77
CA LYS A 187 1.37 4.66 15.21
C LYS A 187 2.82 4.19 15.36
N THR A 188 3.53 4.72 16.36
CA THR A 188 4.95 4.44 16.55
C THR A 188 5.24 2.95 16.66
N ASN A 189 4.50 2.23 17.51
CA ASN A 189 4.74 0.81 17.74
C ASN A 189 4.41 -0.08 16.53
N THR A 190 3.33 0.20 15.79
CA THR A 190 3.03 -0.55 14.56
C THR A 190 4.00 -0.20 13.43
N ASN A 191 4.52 1.04 13.40
CA ASN A 191 5.58 1.44 12.47
C ASN A 191 6.89 0.68 12.74
N GLU A 192 7.26 0.52 14.01
CA GLU A 192 8.41 -0.29 14.44
C GLU A 192 8.25 -1.75 13.99
N ALA A 193 7.07 -2.35 14.16
CA ALA A 193 6.80 -3.72 13.69
C ALA A 193 6.95 -3.88 12.16
N VAL A 194 6.54 -2.87 11.39
CA VAL A 194 6.75 -2.82 9.93
C VAL A 194 8.24 -2.77 9.60
N GLU A 195 8.99 -1.93 10.30
CA GLU A 195 10.43 -1.71 10.09
C GLU A 195 11.28 -2.93 10.49
N GLU A 196 11.01 -3.54 11.64
CA GLU A 196 11.70 -4.75 12.08
C GLU A 196 11.47 -5.96 11.15
N THR A 197 10.35 -5.95 10.42
CA THR A 197 10.00 -7.00 9.44
C THR A 197 10.21 -6.56 7.99
N SER A 198 10.94 -5.48 7.78
CA SER A 198 11.08 -4.86 6.46
C SER A 198 11.53 -5.87 5.40
N GLY A 199 10.75 -5.96 4.32
CA GLY A 199 11.02 -6.84 3.19
C GLY A 199 10.74 -8.32 3.44
N ILE A 200 10.38 -8.73 4.65
CA ILE A 200 10.06 -10.14 4.95
C ILE A 200 8.67 -10.47 4.39
N VAL A 201 8.60 -11.57 3.64
CA VAL A 201 7.40 -12.09 2.97
C VAL A 201 7.27 -13.59 3.14
N LEU A 202 6.05 -14.10 2.95
CA LEU A 202 5.74 -15.52 2.89
C LEU A 202 5.82 -16.03 1.44
N VAL A 203 6.50 -17.16 1.25
CA VAL A 203 6.62 -17.83 -0.05
C VAL A 203 6.19 -19.30 0.04
N CYS A 204 5.52 -19.78 -1.00
CA CYS A 204 5.17 -21.19 -1.18
C CYS A 204 5.48 -21.58 -2.62
N GLN A 205 6.17 -22.70 -2.84
CA GLN A 205 6.55 -23.17 -4.19
C GLN A 205 7.24 -22.10 -5.05
N GLY A 206 8.14 -21.31 -4.44
CA GLY A 206 8.90 -20.26 -5.13
C GLY A 206 8.13 -18.98 -5.45
N LYS A 207 6.85 -18.86 -5.06
CA LYS A 207 6.02 -17.67 -5.28
C LYS A 207 5.65 -17.01 -3.96
N ILE A 208 5.60 -15.68 -3.93
CA ILE A 208 5.04 -14.92 -2.80
C ILE A 208 3.55 -15.22 -2.71
N VAL A 209 3.07 -15.57 -1.51
CA VAL A 209 1.68 -15.97 -1.31
C VAL A 209 0.80 -14.75 -1.04
N PRO A 210 -0.44 -14.70 -1.57
CA PRO A 210 -1.46 -13.77 -1.09
C PRO A 210 -1.88 -14.17 0.31
N ALA A 211 -1.17 -13.70 1.33
CA ALA A 211 -1.40 -14.06 2.72
C ALA A 211 -2.70 -13.40 3.25
N TYR A 212 -3.83 -14.06 3.00
CA TYR A 212 -5.15 -13.60 3.44
C TYR A 212 -5.29 -13.64 4.97
N TYR A 213 -5.94 -12.62 5.52
CA TYR A 213 -6.20 -12.51 6.96
C TYR A 213 -7.59 -11.89 7.18
N SER A 214 -8.14 -12.07 8.38
CA SER A 214 -9.43 -11.48 8.76
C SER A 214 -9.48 -11.20 10.26
N ALA A 215 -10.37 -10.30 10.69
CA ALA A 215 -10.52 -9.93 12.09
C ALA A 215 -10.69 -11.16 12.99
N SER A 216 -11.71 -11.98 12.71
CA SER A 216 -11.93 -13.22 13.45
C SER A 216 -12.48 -14.32 12.54
N ALA A 217 -12.00 -15.55 12.74
CA ALA A 217 -12.50 -16.75 12.09
C ALA A 217 -13.59 -17.47 12.92
N GLY A 218 -13.74 -17.14 14.21
CA GLY A 218 -14.79 -17.65 15.08
C GLY A 218 -14.55 -19.08 15.56
N GLY A 219 -13.31 -19.38 15.98
CA GLY A 219 -12.88 -20.68 16.52
C GLY A 219 -12.09 -21.55 15.53
N LYS A 220 -12.38 -21.49 14.22
CA LYS A 220 -11.61 -22.22 13.20
C LYS A 220 -11.50 -21.47 11.88
N THR A 221 -10.32 -21.49 11.25
CA THR A 221 -10.13 -20.95 9.90
C THR A 221 -10.76 -21.86 8.85
N LYS A 222 -11.06 -21.30 7.67
CA LYS A 222 -11.56 -22.00 6.50
C LYS A 222 -10.45 -22.29 5.50
N THR A 223 -10.61 -23.33 4.68
CA THR A 223 -9.74 -23.55 3.52
C THR A 223 -10.05 -22.55 2.40
N GLY A 224 -9.14 -22.42 1.44
CA GLY A 224 -9.35 -21.58 0.26
C GLY A 224 -10.59 -22.00 -0.54
N GLY A 225 -10.78 -23.30 -0.79
CA GLY A 225 -11.90 -23.87 -1.55
C GLY A 225 -13.27 -23.67 -0.91
N GLN A 226 -13.32 -23.41 0.40
CA GLN A 226 -14.56 -23.09 1.11
C GLN A 226 -15.01 -21.63 0.94
N VAL A 227 -14.18 -20.78 0.35
CA VAL A 227 -14.45 -19.34 0.15
C VAL A 227 -14.23 -18.89 -1.30
N TRP A 228 -13.33 -19.54 -2.03
CA TRP A 228 -12.96 -19.26 -3.41
C TRP A 228 -12.93 -20.54 -4.26
N SER A 229 -12.85 -20.38 -5.58
CA SER A 229 -12.98 -21.46 -6.56
C SER A 229 -11.85 -22.50 -6.58
N SER A 230 -10.82 -22.36 -5.74
CA SER A 230 -9.66 -23.25 -5.71
C SER A 230 -9.02 -23.28 -4.33
N ASP A 231 -8.62 -24.47 -3.88
CA ASP A 231 -7.81 -24.61 -2.69
C ASP A 231 -6.39 -24.07 -2.93
N LEU A 232 -5.88 -23.33 -1.94
CA LEU A 232 -4.52 -22.84 -1.91
C LEU A 232 -3.72 -23.71 -0.94
N PRO A 233 -2.56 -24.28 -1.33
CA PRO A 233 -1.85 -25.30 -0.55
C PRO A 233 -1.33 -24.80 0.80
N PHE A 234 -1.30 -23.47 0.98
CA PHE A 234 -0.91 -22.80 2.22
C PHE A 234 -2.08 -22.38 3.12
N LEU A 235 -3.34 -22.53 2.68
CA LEU A 235 -4.54 -22.15 3.44
C LEU A 235 -5.28 -23.40 3.92
N LYS A 236 -4.86 -23.91 5.07
CA LYS A 236 -5.51 -25.04 5.75
C LYS A 236 -6.42 -24.55 6.87
N SER A 237 -7.49 -25.30 7.13
CA SER A 237 -8.35 -25.08 8.28
C SER A 237 -7.63 -25.48 9.57
N VAL A 238 -7.39 -24.52 10.46
CA VAL A 238 -6.72 -24.68 11.75
C VAL A 238 -7.55 -24.00 12.85
N PRO A 239 -7.46 -24.43 14.12
CA PRO A 239 -8.02 -23.66 15.24
C PRO A 239 -7.53 -22.21 15.19
N SER A 240 -8.41 -21.22 15.31
CA SER A 240 -8.05 -19.82 15.12
C SER A 240 -7.73 -19.06 16.40
N PHE A 241 -7.80 -19.71 17.57
CA PHE A 241 -7.49 -19.12 18.87
C PHE A 241 -8.26 -17.83 19.17
N ASP A 242 -9.47 -17.72 18.63
CA ASP A 242 -10.40 -16.61 18.83
C ASP A 242 -11.80 -17.14 19.18
N ASP A 243 -11.83 -18.27 19.89
CA ASP A 243 -13.05 -18.87 20.42
C ASP A 243 -13.84 -17.85 21.25
N GLY A 244 -15.15 -17.80 21.06
CA GLY A 244 -16.03 -16.81 21.69
C GLY A 244 -16.05 -15.43 21.02
N ILE A 245 -15.24 -15.20 20.00
CA ILE A 245 -15.29 -13.98 19.18
C ILE A 245 -16.14 -14.26 17.92
N LYS A 246 -17.14 -13.41 17.67
CA LYS A 246 -17.98 -13.55 16.47
C LYS A 246 -17.12 -13.41 15.21
N LYS A 247 -17.26 -14.37 14.29
CA LYS A 247 -16.57 -14.32 12.99
C LYS A 247 -16.80 -12.96 12.30
N ASN A 248 -15.71 -12.34 11.88
CA ASN A 248 -15.72 -11.08 11.16
C ASN A 248 -14.68 -11.11 10.04
N GLY A 249 -15.17 -11.06 8.80
CA GLY A 249 -14.38 -11.30 7.57
C GLY A 249 -14.57 -12.70 6.99
N HIS A 250 -13.72 -13.06 6.02
CA HIS A 250 -13.85 -14.31 5.28
C HIS A 250 -13.45 -15.55 6.12
N GLY A 251 -12.55 -15.39 7.11
CA GLY A 251 -12.11 -16.47 7.99
C GLY A 251 -11.07 -17.40 7.35
N VAL A 252 -10.33 -16.93 6.35
CA VAL A 252 -9.31 -17.72 5.63
C VAL A 252 -7.93 -17.16 5.98
N GLY A 253 -6.95 -18.04 6.19
CA GLY A 253 -5.59 -17.66 6.58
C GLY A 253 -5.54 -17.17 8.03
N MET A 254 -4.86 -16.06 8.30
CA MET A 254 -4.61 -15.62 9.68
C MET A 254 -5.82 -14.94 10.32
N SER A 255 -6.23 -15.39 11.52
CA SER A 255 -7.12 -14.62 12.40
C SER A 255 -6.30 -13.56 13.13
N GLN A 256 -6.71 -12.29 13.07
CA GLN A 256 -6.02 -11.20 13.75
C GLN A 256 -6.13 -11.32 15.28
N TYR A 257 -7.33 -11.62 15.80
CA TYR A 257 -7.48 -11.95 17.23
C TYR A 257 -6.67 -13.19 17.61
N GLY A 258 -6.66 -14.20 16.75
CA GLY A 258 -5.85 -15.41 16.95
C GLY A 258 -4.36 -15.13 17.05
N ALA A 259 -3.84 -14.31 16.13
CA ALA A 259 -2.44 -13.86 16.15
C ALA A 259 -2.10 -13.13 17.46
N ASN A 260 -2.97 -12.23 17.90
CA ASN A 260 -2.79 -11.53 19.18
C ASN A 260 -2.82 -12.49 20.38
N ASN A 261 -3.73 -13.45 20.40
CA ASN A 261 -3.84 -14.42 21.48
C ASN A 261 -2.66 -15.41 21.50
N LEU A 262 -2.10 -15.78 20.35
CA LEU A 262 -0.86 -16.55 20.26
C LEU A 262 0.34 -15.72 20.74
N ALA A 263 0.44 -14.45 20.34
CA ALA A 263 1.50 -13.56 20.81
C ALA A 263 1.47 -13.41 22.35
N LYS A 264 0.29 -13.26 22.95
CA LYS A 264 0.11 -13.26 24.42
C LYS A 264 0.58 -14.55 25.11
N ARG A 265 0.65 -15.66 24.37
CA ARG A 265 1.17 -16.95 24.84
C ARG A 265 2.67 -17.12 24.56
N GLY A 266 3.36 -16.05 24.16
CA GLY A 266 4.81 -16.05 23.91
C GLY A 266 5.23 -16.47 22.50
N TYR A 267 4.29 -16.59 21.56
CA TYR A 267 4.63 -16.92 20.17
C TYR A 267 5.17 -15.69 19.45
N ASN A 268 6.29 -15.85 18.73
CA ASN A 268 6.78 -14.81 17.84
C ASN A 268 6.05 -14.80 16.49
N ALA A 269 6.25 -13.74 15.71
CA ALA A 269 5.60 -13.53 14.42
C ALA A 269 5.79 -14.71 13.44
N TYR A 270 6.98 -15.31 13.41
CA TYR A 270 7.27 -16.43 12.51
C TYR A 270 6.52 -17.70 12.90
N GLN A 271 6.39 -17.97 14.20
CA GLN A 271 5.61 -19.09 14.71
C GLN A 271 4.12 -18.89 14.43
N ILE A 272 3.59 -17.68 14.67
CA ILE A 272 2.20 -17.31 14.35
C ILE A 272 1.92 -17.54 12.86
N LEU A 273 2.78 -17.05 11.97
CA LEU A 273 2.56 -17.17 10.53
C LEU A 273 2.71 -18.62 10.04
N LYS A 274 3.69 -19.38 10.54
CA LYS A 274 3.81 -20.81 10.21
C LYS A 274 2.59 -21.61 10.65
N TYR A 275 1.96 -21.21 11.76
CA TYR A 275 0.74 -21.85 12.24
C TYR A 275 -0.44 -21.63 11.27
N PHE A 276 -0.68 -20.38 10.85
CA PHE A 276 -1.80 -20.05 9.97
C PHE A 276 -1.58 -20.37 8.49
N TYR A 277 -0.32 -20.38 8.03
CA TYR A 277 0.03 -20.59 6.62
C TYR A 277 0.93 -21.81 6.45
N ALA A 278 0.31 -22.97 6.20
CA ALA A 278 1.02 -24.23 6.02
C ALA A 278 1.97 -24.21 4.81
N ASN A 279 3.05 -25.00 4.86
CA ASN A 279 3.99 -25.16 3.72
C ASN A 279 4.60 -23.85 3.19
N THR A 280 4.61 -22.79 3.99
CA THR A 280 5.26 -21.52 3.65
C THR A 280 6.67 -21.45 4.21
N LYS A 281 7.53 -20.71 3.51
CA LYS A 281 8.85 -20.28 3.99
C LYS A 281 8.86 -18.76 4.04
N PHE A 282 9.84 -18.21 4.76
CA PHE A 282 10.10 -16.78 4.74
C PHE A 282 11.18 -16.48 3.69
N ALA A 283 10.98 -15.38 2.97
CA ALA A 283 11.98 -14.79 2.10
C ALA A 283 12.08 -13.30 2.41
N ARG A 284 13.16 -12.66 1.98
CA ARG A 284 13.29 -11.20 2.02
C ARG A 284 13.36 -10.65 0.60
N VAL A 285 12.43 -9.77 0.24
CA VAL A 285 12.50 -9.04 -1.03
C VAL A 285 13.51 -7.91 -0.90
N LYS A 286 14.39 -7.77 -1.90
CA LYS A 286 15.32 -6.64 -1.97
C LYS A 286 14.61 -5.43 -2.55
N GLY A 287 14.41 -4.40 -1.75
CA GLY A 287 14.13 -3.04 -2.19
C GLY A 287 14.84 -2.14 -1.20
N GLU A 288 15.75 -1.29 -1.67
CA GLU A 288 16.43 -0.35 -0.79
C GLU A 288 15.40 0.64 -0.21
N TYR A 289 15.50 0.90 1.09
CA TYR A 289 14.57 1.70 1.90
C TYR A 289 14.98 3.18 1.94
#